data_AF-C9SAA0-F1
#
_entry.id   AF-C9SAA0-F1
#
_cell.length_a   1.000
_cell.length_b   1.000
_cell.length_c   1.000
_cell.angle_alpha   90.00
_cell.angle_beta   90.00
_cell.angle_gamma   90.00
#
_symmetry.space_group_name_H-M   'P 1'
#
loop_
_entity.id
_entity.type
_entity.pdbx_description
1 polymer ?
#
loop_
_entity_poly.entity_id
_entity_poly.type
_entity_poly.pdbx_seq_one_letter_code
_entity_poly.pdbx_strand_id
1 'polypeptide(L)'
;MPSRTRPIQKVALAVSHCSTETSVYGKCIVSDYNAVHKDKCLKEFMKLKNCYLIGVFYLILLWYLPNQSTKTTQGTAHYSPTSPSQHRNDPDRHVWPTPEPTKLRHSIATNTEAEADSSPEQIYQLVTGLIEEDLLFLLAVNLWRLPFESRKDTQVIFSYVFRFRPTTASPKSDPIALSYVVNQRPQVLLELCRGYDHKESATPAGSVLREVLKSESAAAAILYDDGDQPGSSSKGLSVIDRDRKQTGTGVFWKFFEWVDKSSFEVSADAFTTFRELLTRHKELVPRYLSVNFDLFFDKYNSILVQSNSYVTKRQSIKLLGEILLDRSNYSVMTAYVDRGEHLKISTVVFIPFLGGQNR
;
A
#
# COMPACT_ATOMS: atom_id res chain seq x y z
N MET A 1 -20.68 -8.85 25.10
CA MET A 1 -20.20 -8.04 23.96
C MET A 1 -18.96 -8.73 23.41
N PRO A 2 -18.99 -9.35 22.22
CA PRO A 2 -17.84 -10.12 21.77
C PRO A 2 -16.74 -9.18 21.25
N SER A 3 -15.58 -9.27 21.87
CA SER A 3 -14.34 -8.58 21.53
C SER A 3 -13.90 -8.93 20.11
N ARG A 4 -13.72 -7.90 19.27
CA ARG A 4 -13.07 -8.03 17.95
C ARG A 4 -11.67 -8.61 18.16
N THR A 5 -11.47 -9.87 17.78
CA THR A 5 -10.14 -10.49 17.66
C THR A 5 -9.26 -9.65 16.73
N ARG A 6 -8.06 -9.26 17.20
CA ARG A 6 -7.19 -8.30 16.50
C ARG A 6 -6.50 -9.01 15.32
N PRO A 7 -6.48 -8.45 14.10
CA PRO A 7 -5.86 -9.07 12.92
C PRO A 7 -4.40 -9.52 13.13
N ILE A 8 -3.65 -8.86 14.02
CA ILE A 8 -2.27 -9.24 14.39
C ILE A 8 -2.22 -10.53 15.19
N GLN A 9 -3.19 -10.81 16.06
CA GLN A 9 -3.29 -12.12 16.73
C GLN A 9 -3.51 -13.22 15.69
N LYS A 10 -4.28 -12.96 14.62
CA LYS A 10 -4.50 -13.91 13.54
C LYS A 10 -3.24 -14.15 12.70
N VAL A 11 -2.47 -13.10 12.43
CA VAL A 11 -1.17 -13.21 11.73
C VAL A 11 -0.13 -13.91 12.61
N ALA A 12 -0.01 -13.54 13.89
CA ALA A 12 0.90 -14.18 14.84
C ALA A 12 0.56 -15.66 15.08
N LEU A 13 -0.74 -16.00 15.11
CA LEU A 13 -1.21 -17.38 15.16
C LEU A 13 -0.89 -18.12 13.84
N ALA A 14 -1.11 -17.51 12.68
CA ALA A 14 -0.74 -18.09 11.38
C ALA A 14 0.76 -18.34 11.25
N VAL A 15 1.59 -17.43 11.76
CA VAL A 15 3.05 -17.55 11.88
C VAL A 15 3.44 -18.73 12.78
N SER A 16 2.69 -18.94 13.88
CA SER A 16 2.91 -20.06 14.81
C SER A 16 2.60 -21.44 14.22
N HIS A 17 1.78 -21.52 13.17
CA HIS A 17 1.42 -22.79 12.50
C HIS A 17 2.47 -23.30 11.51
N CYS A 18 3.47 -22.51 11.13
CA CYS A 18 4.63 -22.96 10.34
C CYS A 18 5.84 -23.31 11.23
N SER A 19 5.61 -23.69 12.49
CA SER A 19 6.66 -23.99 13.47
C SER A 19 7.54 -25.19 13.08
N THR A 20 7.01 -26.15 12.33
CA THR A 20 7.75 -27.29 11.76
C THR A 20 8.74 -26.86 10.69
N GLU A 21 8.29 -26.09 9.70
CA GLU A 21 9.11 -25.54 8.62
C GLU A 21 10.15 -24.55 9.16
N THR A 22 9.77 -23.78 10.19
CA THR A 22 10.66 -22.87 10.92
C THR A 22 11.74 -23.66 11.67
N SER A 23 11.39 -24.78 12.31
CA SER A 23 12.36 -25.66 12.97
C SER A 23 13.30 -26.36 11.98
N VAL A 24 12.81 -26.74 10.80
CA VAL A 24 13.61 -27.37 9.74
C VAL A 24 14.60 -26.37 9.13
N TYR A 25 14.16 -25.15 8.84
CA TYR A 25 15.05 -24.06 8.41
C TYR A 25 16.06 -23.70 9.50
N GLY A 26 15.61 -23.57 10.76
CA GLY A 26 16.47 -23.31 11.91
C GLY A 26 17.53 -24.38 12.13
N LYS A 27 17.18 -25.66 12.02
CA LYS A 27 18.15 -26.77 12.08
C LYS A 27 19.17 -26.73 10.95
N CYS A 28 18.76 -26.31 9.75
CA CYS A 28 19.65 -26.17 8.61
C CYS A 28 20.66 -25.02 8.81
N ILE A 29 20.22 -23.87 9.33
CA ILE A 29 21.11 -22.74 9.66
C ILE A 29 22.07 -23.11 10.80
N VAL A 30 21.58 -23.78 11.85
CA VAL A 30 22.36 -24.16 13.04
C VAL A 30 23.35 -25.30 12.75
N SER A 31 23.12 -26.10 11.70
CA SER A 31 24.03 -27.19 11.31
C SER A 31 25.43 -26.70 10.91
N ASP A 32 25.55 -25.43 10.52
CA ASP A 32 26.83 -24.80 10.20
C ASP A 32 26.73 -23.28 10.39
N TYR A 33 26.67 -22.87 11.66
CA TYR A 33 26.47 -21.48 12.09
C TYR A 33 27.63 -20.55 11.66
N ASN A 34 28.82 -21.08 11.39
CA ASN A 34 30.01 -20.30 11.07
C ASN A 34 30.11 -19.88 9.60
N ALA A 35 29.24 -20.40 8.71
CA ALA A 35 29.27 -20.10 7.28
C ALA A 35 27.88 -19.74 6.72
N VAL A 36 27.12 -18.89 7.42
CA VAL A 36 25.82 -18.38 6.95
C VAL A 36 26.05 -17.36 5.83
N HIS A 37 25.48 -17.61 4.65
CA HIS A 37 25.53 -16.73 3.49
C HIS A 37 24.19 -16.75 2.74
N LYS A 38 23.99 -15.78 1.86
CA LYS A 38 22.79 -15.67 1.01
C LYS A 38 22.61 -16.99 0.24
N ASP A 39 21.40 -17.55 0.29
CA ASP A 39 20.98 -18.83 -0.31
C ASP A 39 21.38 -20.12 0.45
N LYS A 40 21.98 -20.02 1.64
CA LYS A 40 22.12 -21.18 2.53
C LYS A 40 20.73 -21.64 3.00
N CYS A 41 20.46 -22.94 2.89
CA CYS A 41 19.15 -23.53 3.23
C CYS A 41 17.98 -22.98 2.39
N LEU A 42 18.25 -22.57 1.14
CA LEU A 42 17.26 -21.97 0.23
C LEU A 42 16.02 -22.85 0.02
N LYS A 43 16.16 -24.17 0.02
CA LYS A 43 15.05 -25.11 -0.20
C LYS A 43 14.11 -25.14 1.01
N GLU A 44 14.67 -25.14 2.20
CA GLU A 44 13.98 -25.09 3.49
C GLU A 44 13.34 -23.71 3.68
N PHE A 45 14.05 -22.65 3.30
CA PHE A 45 13.55 -21.28 3.26
C PHE A 45 12.38 -21.11 2.29
N MET A 46 12.45 -21.66 1.07
CA MET A 46 11.35 -21.60 0.10
C MET A 46 10.13 -22.39 0.57
N LYS A 47 10.32 -23.50 1.29
CA LYS A 47 9.22 -24.24 1.94
C LYS A 47 8.59 -23.43 3.08
N LEU A 48 9.40 -22.76 3.89
CA LEU A 48 8.93 -21.87 4.95
C LEU A 48 8.14 -20.69 4.37
N LYS A 49 8.70 -20.00 3.37
CA LYS A 49 8.06 -18.91 2.62
C LYS A 49 6.74 -19.34 1.98
N ASN A 50 6.69 -20.52 1.38
CA ASN A 50 5.45 -21.09 0.83
C ASN A 50 4.45 -21.45 1.94
N CYS A 51 4.90 -21.96 3.09
CA CYS A 51 4.02 -22.20 4.26
C CYS A 51 3.38 -20.90 4.75
N TYR A 52 4.13 -19.81 4.83
CA TYR A 52 3.59 -18.49 5.17
C TYR A 52 2.55 -18.00 4.16
N LEU A 53 2.86 -18.09 2.86
CA LEU A 53 1.96 -17.64 1.80
C LEU A 53 0.69 -18.50 1.72
N ILE A 54 0.80 -19.82 1.91
CA ILE A 54 -0.32 -20.77 1.89
C ILE A 54 -1.15 -20.67 3.19
N GLY A 55 -0.52 -20.50 4.36
CA GLY A 55 -1.20 -20.37 5.65
C GLY A 55 -2.07 -19.12 5.73
N VAL A 56 -1.58 -18.01 5.18
CA VAL A 56 -2.37 -16.77 5.02
C VAL A 56 -3.52 -16.96 4.03
N PHE A 57 -3.34 -17.75 2.98
CA PHE A 57 -4.39 -18.05 1.98
C PHE A 57 -5.47 -19.04 2.48
N TYR A 58 -5.11 -20.08 3.24
CA TYR A 58 -6.01 -21.18 3.62
C TYR A 58 -6.93 -20.81 4.80
N LEU A 59 -6.47 -19.98 5.74
CA LEU A 59 -7.27 -19.46 6.85
C LEU A 59 -8.40 -18.51 6.40
N ILE A 60 -8.19 -17.81 5.27
CA ILE A 60 -9.18 -16.91 4.68
C ILE A 60 -10.29 -17.70 3.96
N LEU A 61 -9.94 -18.83 3.33
CA LEU A 61 -10.89 -19.73 2.67
C LEU A 61 -11.76 -20.52 3.65
N LEU A 62 -11.22 -20.95 4.81
CA LEU A 62 -11.98 -21.71 5.81
C LEU A 62 -12.99 -20.87 6.63
N TRP A 63 -12.87 -19.54 6.63
CA TRP A 63 -13.82 -18.63 7.29
C TRP A 63 -14.96 -18.16 6.36
N TYR A 64 -14.87 -18.39 5.05
CA TYR A 64 -15.84 -17.92 4.05
C TYR A 64 -16.76 -19.03 3.49
N LEU A 65 -16.67 -20.27 3.99
CA LEU A 65 -17.70 -21.28 3.74
C LEU A 65 -18.81 -21.14 4.80
N PRO A 66 -20.03 -20.71 4.44
CA PRO A 66 -21.13 -20.69 5.37
C PRO A 66 -21.43 -22.13 5.79
N ASN A 67 -21.59 -22.31 7.09
CA ASN A 67 -22.16 -23.49 7.72
C ASN A 67 -23.60 -23.68 7.20
N GLN A 68 -23.79 -24.35 6.05
CA GLN A 68 -25.11 -24.88 5.70
C GLN A 68 -25.34 -26.08 6.60
N SER A 69 -26.03 -25.85 7.70
CA SER A 69 -26.66 -26.94 8.43
C SER A 69 -27.59 -27.67 7.47
N THR A 70 -27.40 -28.97 7.45
CA THR A 70 -28.26 -29.97 6.83
C THR A 70 -29.73 -29.70 7.16
N LYS A 71 -30.51 -29.27 6.16
CA LYS A 71 -31.94 -29.62 6.10
C LYS A 71 -32.09 -30.72 5.06
N THR A 72 -32.26 -31.93 5.58
CA THR A 72 -32.77 -33.10 4.89
C THR A 72 -34.06 -32.72 4.18
N THR A 73 -34.11 -32.83 2.86
CA THR A 73 -35.37 -33.05 2.16
C THR A 73 -35.05 -33.91 0.94
N GLN A 74 -35.50 -35.17 1.01
CA GLN A 74 -35.46 -36.14 -0.07
C GLN A 74 -36.27 -35.60 -1.26
N GLY A 75 -35.71 -35.72 -2.46
CA GLY A 75 -36.37 -35.36 -3.71
C GLY A 75 -35.58 -35.91 -4.89
N THR A 76 -35.88 -37.13 -5.26
CA THR A 76 -35.39 -37.86 -6.43
C THR A 76 -35.77 -37.13 -7.73
N ALA A 77 -34.81 -36.91 -8.65
CA ALA A 77 -35.07 -36.94 -10.10
C ALA A 77 -33.78 -37.04 -10.93
N HIS A 78 -33.80 -38.03 -11.82
CA HIS A 78 -32.91 -38.33 -12.94
C HIS A 78 -32.49 -37.12 -13.80
N TYR A 79 -31.27 -37.14 -14.37
CA TYR A 79 -31.03 -37.32 -15.83
C TYR A 79 -29.54 -37.47 -16.19
N SER A 80 -29.31 -38.26 -17.24
CA SER A 80 -28.04 -38.76 -17.82
C SER A 80 -27.43 -37.79 -18.86
N PRO A 81 -26.21 -38.04 -19.39
CA PRO A 81 -25.28 -37.02 -19.90
C PRO A 81 -25.33 -36.84 -21.42
N THR A 82 -24.87 -35.67 -21.91
CA THR A 82 -24.42 -35.48 -23.30
C THR A 82 -23.13 -34.66 -23.34
N SER A 83 -22.22 -35.12 -24.19
CA SER A 83 -20.86 -34.62 -24.48
C SER A 83 -20.77 -34.10 -25.93
N PRO A 84 -19.60 -33.76 -26.49
CA PRO A 84 -18.80 -32.55 -26.30
C PRO A 84 -18.58 -31.78 -27.63
N SER A 85 -18.08 -30.54 -27.59
CA SER A 85 -17.45 -29.92 -28.78
C SER A 85 -16.21 -29.10 -28.42
N GLN A 86 -15.18 -29.29 -29.25
CA GLN A 86 -13.77 -28.93 -29.07
C GLN A 86 -13.42 -27.59 -29.72
N HIS A 87 -12.50 -26.84 -29.10
CA HIS A 87 -11.45 -25.98 -29.69
C HIS A 87 -10.81 -25.19 -28.53
N ARG A 88 -9.49 -24.99 -28.38
CA ARG A 88 -8.27 -25.37 -29.09
C ARG A 88 -7.11 -25.13 -28.08
N ASN A 89 -6.06 -25.95 -28.11
CA ASN A 89 -4.98 -25.99 -27.12
C ASN A 89 -4.06 -24.76 -27.12
N ASP A 90 -3.64 -24.30 -25.94
CA ASP A 90 -2.55 -23.34 -25.69
C ASP A 90 -1.57 -23.99 -24.67
N PRO A 91 -0.24 -24.09 -24.89
CA PRO A 91 0.62 -25.02 -24.13
C PRO A 91 1.17 -24.51 -22.78
N ASP A 92 1.00 -23.26 -22.35
CA ASP A 92 1.67 -22.73 -21.15
C ASP A 92 0.73 -22.45 -19.95
N ARG A 93 0.07 -23.50 -19.45
CA ARG A 93 -0.70 -23.45 -18.19
C ARG A 93 -0.16 -24.44 -17.17
N HIS A 94 0.71 -23.98 -16.26
CA HIS A 94 1.04 -24.73 -15.05
C HIS A 94 -0.19 -24.79 -14.12
N VAL A 95 -0.86 -25.95 -14.11
CA VAL A 95 -1.93 -26.32 -13.18
C VAL A 95 -1.30 -26.88 -11.90
N TRP A 96 -1.67 -26.31 -10.75
CA TRP A 96 -1.28 -26.85 -9.43
C TRP A 96 -2.29 -27.92 -8.98
N PRO A 97 -1.84 -29.07 -8.43
CA PRO A 97 -2.74 -30.15 -8.00
C PRO A 97 -3.41 -29.83 -6.66
N THR A 98 -4.71 -30.08 -6.57
CA THR A 98 -5.51 -30.01 -5.33
C THR A 98 -5.46 -31.35 -4.57
N PRO A 99 -5.12 -31.40 -3.27
CA PRO A 99 -5.16 -32.63 -2.47
C PRO A 99 -6.55 -32.90 -1.84
N GLU A 100 -6.95 -34.18 -1.78
CA GLU A 100 -8.21 -34.66 -1.20
C GLU A 100 -8.32 -34.47 0.34
N PRO A 101 -9.51 -34.21 0.92
CA PRO A 101 -9.63 -33.56 2.24
C PRO A 101 -10.05 -34.47 3.42
N THR A 102 -9.78 -35.78 3.42
CA THR A 102 -10.49 -36.68 4.36
C THR A 102 -9.71 -37.20 5.57
N LYS A 103 -8.42 -36.86 5.76
CA LYS A 103 -7.64 -37.35 6.92
C LYS A 103 -7.22 -36.30 7.96
N LEU A 104 -7.44 -35.01 7.71
CA LEU A 104 -7.01 -33.91 8.61
C LEU A 104 -8.08 -33.43 9.61
N ARG A 105 -9.32 -33.95 9.56
CA ARG A 105 -10.42 -33.48 10.41
C ARG A 105 -10.35 -33.91 11.88
N HIS A 106 -9.53 -34.90 12.24
CA HIS A 106 -9.51 -35.42 13.62
C HIS A 106 -8.38 -34.86 14.50
N SER A 107 -7.37 -34.19 13.95
CA SER A 107 -6.27 -33.61 14.74
C SER A 107 -6.48 -32.15 15.14
N ILE A 108 -7.49 -31.47 14.59
CA ILE A 108 -7.68 -30.01 14.77
C ILE A 108 -8.67 -29.70 15.92
N ALA A 109 -9.47 -30.67 16.37
CA ALA A 109 -10.53 -30.45 17.35
C ALA A 109 -10.05 -30.32 18.81
N THR A 110 -8.78 -30.58 19.13
CA THR A 110 -8.33 -30.64 20.54
C THR A 110 -7.57 -29.40 21.04
N ASN A 111 -7.28 -28.40 20.20
CA ASN A 111 -6.45 -27.25 20.60
C ASN A 111 -7.09 -25.86 20.47
N THR A 112 -8.38 -25.75 20.15
CA THR A 112 -9.06 -24.45 20.06
C THR A 112 -9.79 -24.09 21.34
N GLU A 113 -9.05 -23.69 22.39
CA GLU A 113 -9.66 -23.04 23.57
C GLU A 113 -8.72 -22.15 24.40
N ALA A 114 -7.64 -21.61 23.83
CA ALA A 114 -6.81 -20.61 24.51
C ALA A 114 -6.73 -19.29 23.71
N GLU A 115 -7.56 -18.32 24.08
CA GLU A 115 -7.38 -16.91 23.73
C GLU A 115 -6.09 -16.39 24.39
N ALA A 116 -4.95 -16.52 23.69
CA ALA A 116 -3.69 -15.94 24.13
C ALA A 116 -3.58 -14.48 23.64
N ASP A 117 -3.66 -13.52 24.55
CA ASP A 117 -3.32 -12.13 24.29
C ASP A 117 -1.82 -12.01 23.95
N SER A 118 -1.50 -11.53 22.75
CA SER A 118 -0.12 -11.39 22.29
C SER A 118 0.64 -10.34 23.11
N SER A 119 1.82 -10.69 23.62
CA SER A 119 2.69 -9.77 24.36
C SER A 119 3.28 -8.67 23.45
N PRO A 120 3.61 -7.47 23.99
CA PRO A 120 4.27 -6.40 23.22
C PRO A 120 5.59 -6.84 22.56
N GLU A 121 6.32 -7.75 23.21
CA GLU A 121 7.57 -8.30 22.69
C GLU A 121 7.33 -9.18 21.46
N GLN A 122 6.32 -10.04 21.47
CA GLN A 122 5.97 -10.85 20.29
C GLN A 122 5.58 -9.98 19.09
N ILE A 123 4.91 -8.86 19.33
CA ILE A 123 4.56 -7.91 18.27
C ILE A 123 5.82 -7.20 17.74
N TYR A 124 6.74 -6.80 18.62
CA TYR A 124 8.03 -6.23 18.22
C TYR A 124 8.84 -7.18 17.34
N GLN A 125 8.96 -8.45 17.75
CA GLN A 125 9.65 -9.48 16.99
C GLN A 125 8.98 -9.71 15.62
N LEU A 126 7.65 -9.73 15.57
CA LEU A 126 6.91 -9.85 14.30
C LEU A 126 7.18 -8.67 13.37
N VAL A 127 7.10 -7.43 13.87
CA VAL A 127 7.35 -6.23 13.05
C VAL A 127 8.79 -6.20 12.55
N THR A 128 9.74 -6.60 13.38
CA THR A 128 11.15 -6.69 13.00
C THR A 128 11.37 -7.77 11.94
N GLY A 129 10.77 -8.95 12.10
CA GLY A 129 10.83 -10.01 11.09
C GLY A 129 10.18 -9.61 9.76
N LEU A 130 9.08 -8.83 9.78
CA LEU A 130 8.46 -8.28 8.55
C LEU A 130 9.41 -7.35 7.79
N ILE A 131 10.25 -6.61 8.51
CA ILE A 131 11.24 -5.69 7.96
C ILE A 131 12.43 -6.47 7.39
N GLU A 132 12.98 -7.40 8.17
CA GLU A 132 14.15 -8.21 7.81
C GLU A 132 13.90 -9.08 6.57
N GLU A 133 12.70 -9.66 6.44
CA GLU A 133 12.32 -10.51 5.31
C GLU A 133 11.77 -9.71 4.10
N ASP A 134 11.85 -8.38 4.12
CA ASP A 134 11.36 -7.48 3.07
C ASP A 134 9.87 -7.73 2.70
N LEU A 135 9.08 -8.24 3.65
CA LEU A 135 7.71 -8.66 3.39
C LEU A 135 6.82 -7.46 3.07
N LEU A 136 7.13 -6.29 3.65
CA LEU A 136 6.44 -5.04 3.34
C LEU A 136 6.54 -4.67 1.86
N PHE A 137 7.70 -4.88 1.23
CA PHE A 137 7.86 -4.65 -0.20
C PHE A 137 7.09 -5.67 -1.02
N LEU A 138 7.21 -6.97 -0.69
CA LEU A 138 6.51 -8.04 -1.39
C LEU A 138 4.98 -7.88 -1.33
N LEU A 139 4.44 -7.48 -0.19
CA LEU A 139 3.01 -7.20 0.00
C LEU A 139 2.57 -5.99 -0.81
N ALA A 140 3.38 -4.93 -0.88
CA ALA A 140 3.06 -3.75 -1.69
C ALA A 140 2.99 -4.10 -3.19
N VAL A 141 4.00 -4.79 -3.72
CA VAL A 141 4.06 -5.20 -5.14
C VAL A 141 2.91 -6.13 -5.53
N ASN A 142 2.55 -7.06 -4.65
CA ASN A 142 1.54 -8.08 -4.94
C ASN A 142 0.13 -7.71 -4.46
N LEU A 143 -0.08 -6.48 -3.96
CA LEU A 143 -1.36 -6.07 -3.38
C LEU A 143 -2.55 -6.30 -4.32
N TRP A 144 -2.37 -6.05 -5.63
CA TRP A 144 -3.40 -6.24 -6.64
C TRP A 144 -3.72 -7.71 -6.92
N ARG A 145 -2.77 -8.63 -6.70
CA ARG A 145 -2.93 -10.08 -6.92
C ARG A 145 -3.63 -10.79 -5.75
N LEU A 146 -3.66 -10.18 -4.58
CA LEU A 146 -4.30 -10.74 -3.40
C LEU A 146 -5.83 -10.77 -3.57
N PRO A 147 -6.55 -11.76 -3.04
CA PRO A 147 -8.00 -11.76 -3.05
C PRO A 147 -8.55 -10.61 -2.18
N PHE A 148 -9.83 -10.27 -2.39
CA PHE A 148 -10.46 -9.10 -1.79
C PHE A 148 -10.28 -8.99 -0.26
N GLU A 149 -10.50 -10.07 0.48
CA GLU A 149 -10.34 -10.08 1.94
C GLU A 149 -8.88 -9.89 2.35
N SER A 150 -7.95 -10.58 1.69
CA SER A 150 -6.52 -10.45 1.96
C SER A 150 -5.99 -9.04 1.70
N ARG A 151 -6.58 -8.29 0.75
CA ARG A 151 -6.22 -6.87 0.53
C ARG A 151 -6.60 -6.01 1.72
N LYS A 152 -7.78 -6.23 2.30
CA LYS A 152 -8.22 -5.53 3.53
C LYS A 152 -7.33 -5.88 4.71
N ASP A 153 -7.01 -7.16 4.88
CA ASP A 153 -6.10 -7.60 5.94
C ASP A 153 -4.72 -6.96 5.76
N THR A 154 -4.20 -6.94 4.54
CA THR A 154 -2.91 -6.30 4.19
C THR A 154 -2.92 -4.81 4.51
N GLN A 155 -3.98 -4.08 4.15
CA GLN A 155 -4.15 -2.66 4.52
C GLN A 155 -4.10 -2.46 6.03
N VAL A 156 -4.76 -3.31 6.81
CA VAL A 156 -4.76 -3.21 8.28
C VAL A 156 -3.39 -3.54 8.85
N ILE A 157 -2.70 -4.56 8.32
CA ILE A 157 -1.34 -4.91 8.71
C ILE A 157 -0.41 -3.72 8.48
N PHE A 158 -0.39 -3.14 7.27
CA PHE A 158 0.41 -1.95 6.98
C PHE A 158 0.08 -0.79 7.91
N SER A 159 -1.20 -0.50 8.12
CA SER A 159 -1.65 0.60 8.99
C SER A 159 -1.21 0.41 10.44
N TYR A 160 -1.10 -0.83 10.91
CA TYR A 160 -0.60 -1.12 12.24
C TYR A 160 0.92 -1.03 12.30
N VAL A 161 1.61 -1.69 11.38
CA VAL A 161 3.08 -1.73 11.31
C VAL A 161 3.66 -0.32 11.19
N PHE A 162 3.07 0.53 10.35
CA PHE A 162 3.50 1.92 10.20
C PHE A 162 3.15 2.84 11.37
N ARG A 163 2.34 2.39 12.35
CA ARG A 163 2.06 3.14 13.59
C ARG A 163 2.78 2.56 14.80
N PHE A 164 3.27 1.33 14.69
CA PHE A 164 3.82 0.58 15.81
C PHE A 164 5.10 1.23 16.34
N ARG A 165 5.09 1.47 17.65
CA ARG A 165 6.23 1.98 18.40
C ARG A 165 6.54 1.00 19.54
N PRO A 166 7.79 0.56 19.69
CA PRO A 166 8.22 -0.18 20.87
C PRO A 166 7.95 0.64 22.13
N THR A 167 7.72 -0.01 23.27
CA THR A 167 7.54 0.66 24.57
C THR A 167 8.75 1.47 25.00
N THR A 168 9.93 1.15 24.47
CA THR A 168 11.20 1.85 24.70
C THR A 168 11.38 3.09 23.82
N ALA A 169 10.55 3.28 22.79
CA ALA A 169 10.70 4.37 21.83
C ALA A 169 10.03 5.65 22.33
N SER A 170 10.69 6.79 22.07
CA SER A 170 10.12 8.10 22.39
C SER A 170 8.84 8.35 21.59
N PRO A 171 7.80 8.99 22.17
CA PRO A 171 6.58 9.34 21.45
C PRO A 171 6.83 10.25 20.23
N LYS A 172 7.94 11.00 20.23
CA LYS A 172 8.34 11.89 19.13
C LYS A 172 9.09 11.20 18.01
N SER A 173 9.52 9.95 18.22
CA SER A 173 10.26 9.21 17.19
C SER A 173 9.31 8.62 16.14
N ASP A 174 9.84 8.51 14.92
CA ASP A 174 9.14 7.81 13.85
C ASP A 174 8.97 6.33 14.21
N PRO A 175 7.83 5.71 13.84
CA PRO A 175 7.61 4.27 13.96
C PRO A 175 8.73 3.48 13.31
N ILE A 176 9.10 2.33 13.88
CA ILE A 176 10.28 1.55 13.47
C ILE A 176 10.24 1.17 11.98
N ALA A 177 9.10 0.67 11.52
CA ALA A 177 8.92 0.27 10.13
C ALA A 177 8.92 1.48 9.20
N LEU A 178 8.37 2.61 9.64
CA LEU A 178 8.38 3.83 8.84
C LEU A 178 9.81 4.34 8.65
N SER A 179 10.58 4.43 9.74
CA SER A 179 11.98 4.85 9.72
C SER A 179 12.82 3.97 8.82
N TYR A 180 12.64 2.64 8.88
CA TYR A 180 13.29 1.72 7.95
C TYR A 180 12.90 1.98 6.49
N VAL A 181 11.60 2.06 6.21
CA VAL A 181 11.10 2.24 4.84
C VAL A 181 11.60 3.54 4.22
N VAL A 182 11.56 4.67 4.93
CA VAL A 182 11.99 5.95 4.34
C VAL A 182 13.50 6.04 4.13
N ASN A 183 14.30 5.38 4.98
CA ASN A 183 15.77 5.49 4.92
C ASN A 183 16.43 4.39 4.09
N GLN A 184 15.86 3.18 4.07
CA GLN A 184 16.51 1.99 3.50
C GLN A 184 15.71 1.34 2.39
N ARG A 185 14.37 1.41 2.43
CA ARG A 185 13.48 0.72 1.47
C ARG A 185 12.33 1.60 0.96
N PRO A 186 12.61 2.78 0.36
CA PRO A 186 11.58 3.72 -0.08
C PRO A 186 10.65 3.12 -1.14
N GLN A 187 11.11 2.08 -1.85
CA GLN A 187 10.34 1.35 -2.85
C GLN A 187 9.01 0.82 -2.31
N VAL A 188 8.88 0.54 -1.01
CA VAL A 188 7.60 0.14 -0.40
C VAL A 188 6.53 1.23 -0.62
N LEU A 189 6.89 2.51 -0.40
CA LEU A 189 5.96 3.62 -0.61
C LEU A 189 5.69 3.86 -2.10
N LEU A 190 6.71 3.71 -2.95
CA LEU A 190 6.55 3.88 -4.39
C LEU A 190 5.64 2.80 -5.00
N GLU A 191 5.77 1.55 -4.56
CA GLU A 191 4.89 0.45 -4.99
C GLU A 191 3.46 0.59 -4.45
N LEU A 192 3.31 1.10 -3.21
CA LEU A 192 1.98 1.45 -2.71
C LEU A 192 1.33 2.55 -3.58
N CYS A 193 2.08 3.56 -4.03
CA CYS A 193 1.55 4.54 -5.00
C CYS A 193 1.15 3.86 -6.32
N ARG A 194 1.99 2.96 -6.85
CA ARG A 194 1.66 2.16 -8.06
C ARG A 194 0.45 1.24 -7.88
N GLY A 195 -0.02 1.03 -6.64
CA GLY A 195 -1.29 0.38 -6.37
C GLY A 195 -2.50 1.05 -7.04
N TYR A 196 -2.40 2.31 -7.46
CA TYR A 196 -3.44 2.99 -8.27
C TYR A 196 -3.50 2.53 -9.73
N ASP A 197 -2.49 1.81 -10.24
CA ASP A 197 -2.49 1.22 -11.58
C ASP A 197 -3.55 0.11 -11.71
N HIS A 198 -4.01 -0.46 -10.59
CA HIS A 198 -5.04 -1.50 -10.55
C HIS A 198 -6.22 -1.07 -9.67
N LYS A 199 -7.43 -1.18 -10.21
CA LYS A 199 -8.67 -0.77 -9.52
C LYS A 199 -8.85 -1.50 -8.18
N GLU A 200 -8.48 -2.76 -8.13
CA GLU A 200 -8.67 -3.64 -6.99
C GLU A 200 -7.77 -3.30 -5.79
N SER A 201 -6.60 -2.69 -6.03
CA SER A 201 -5.65 -2.28 -5.00
C SER A 201 -5.67 -0.80 -4.68
N ALA A 202 -6.29 0.04 -5.52
CA ALA A 202 -6.33 1.50 -5.35
C ALA A 202 -6.79 1.90 -3.94
N THR A 203 -7.99 1.47 -3.53
CA THR A 203 -8.57 1.85 -2.23
C THR A 203 -7.76 1.35 -1.02
N PRO A 204 -7.35 0.06 -0.96
CA PRO A 204 -6.44 -0.41 0.10
C PRO A 204 -5.10 0.36 0.13
N ALA A 205 -4.48 0.58 -1.02
CA ALA A 205 -3.20 1.28 -1.12
C ALA A 205 -3.32 2.74 -0.70
N GLY A 206 -4.34 3.44 -1.19
CA GLY A 206 -4.66 4.82 -0.82
C GLY A 206 -4.88 4.98 0.67
N SER A 207 -5.61 4.07 1.30
CA SER A 207 -5.79 4.11 2.76
C SER A 207 -4.48 3.95 3.53
N VAL A 208 -3.57 3.09 3.08
CA VAL A 208 -2.24 2.95 3.71
C VAL A 208 -1.41 4.21 3.48
N LEU A 209 -1.37 4.70 2.25
CA LEU A 209 -0.60 5.90 1.89
C LEU A 209 -1.01 7.10 2.74
N ARG A 210 -2.30 7.40 2.85
CA ARG A 210 -2.79 8.52 3.66
C ARG A 210 -2.45 8.38 5.14
N GLU A 211 -2.32 7.16 5.66
CA GLU A 211 -1.83 6.97 7.02
C GLU A 211 -0.35 7.34 7.14
N VAL A 212 0.47 6.88 6.20
CA VAL A 212 1.91 7.07 6.20
C VAL A 212 2.30 8.52 5.88
N LEU A 213 1.51 9.19 5.03
CA LEU A 213 1.68 10.60 4.67
C LEU A 213 1.50 11.58 5.82
N LYS A 214 1.03 11.13 7.00
CA LYS A 214 1.09 11.92 8.23
C LYS A 214 2.52 12.30 8.62
N SER A 215 3.51 11.50 8.22
CA SER A 215 4.92 11.82 8.39
C SER A 215 5.46 12.63 7.22
N GLU A 216 6.21 13.69 7.51
CA GLU A 216 6.88 14.51 6.49
C GLU A 216 7.92 13.68 5.70
N SER A 217 8.63 12.79 6.41
CA SER A 217 9.62 11.86 5.85
C SER A 217 9.02 10.98 4.74
N ALA A 218 7.81 10.46 4.94
CA ALA A 218 7.11 9.67 3.93
C ALA A 218 6.69 10.51 2.71
N ALA A 219 6.17 11.71 2.95
CA ALA A 219 5.79 12.62 1.88
C ALA A 219 7.02 13.03 1.04
N ALA A 220 8.16 13.30 1.70
CA ALA A 220 9.41 13.61 1.03
C ALA A 220 9.90 12.44 0.17
N ALA A 221 9.78 11.20 0.66
CA ALA A 221 10.13 10.02 -0.13
C ALA A 221 9.30 9.89 -1.42
N ILE A 222 8.03 10.27 -1.40
CA ILE A 222 7.16 10.22 -2.60
C ILE A 222 7.40 11.42 -3.51
N LEU A 223 7.48 12.64 -2.96
CA LEU A 223 7.64 13.87 -3.76
C LEU A 223 8.99 13.93 -4.47
N TYR A 224 10.07 13.53 -3.80
CA TYR A 224 11.44 13.60 -4.33
C TYR A 224 11.87 12.31 -5.09
N ASP A 225 10.93 11.40 -5.35
CA ASP A 225 11.19 10.30 -6.27
C ASP A 225 11.34 10.85 -7.70
N ASP A 226 12.36 10.37 -8.40
CA ASP A 226 12.66 10.77 -9.79
C ASP A 226 13.43 9.65 -10.49
N GLY A 227 13.11 8.39 -10.16
CA GLY A 227 13.75 7.21 -10.72
C GLY A 227 15.22 7.06 -10.32
N ASP A 228 16.08 6.83 -11.31
CA ASP A 228 17.51 6.57 -11.11
C ASP A 228 18.36 7.85 -11.03
N GLN A 229 17.73 9.03 -11.06
CA GLN A 229 18.43 10.31 -11.06
C GLN A 229 19.21 10.55 -9.74
N PRO A 230 20.41 11.15 -9.79
CA PRO A 230 21.25 11.38 -8.62
C PRO A 230 20.61 12.41 -7.67
N GLY A 231 20.30 12.01 -6.44
CA GLY A 231 19.54 12.84 -5.50
C GLY A 231 18.05 12.49 -5.42
N SER A 232 17.62 11.41 -6.09
CA SER A 232 16.28 10.85 -5.91
C SER A 232 16.14 10.14 -4.56
N SER A 233 14.93 10.18 -4.01
CA SER A 233 14.55 9.44 -2.80
C SER A 233 14.64 7.91 -2.93
N SER A 234 14.82 7.36 -4.14
CA SER A 234 14.92 5.92 -4.40
C SER A 234 16.07 5.22 -3.64
N LYS A 235 17.08 5.99 -3.22
CA LYS A 235 18.24 5.52 -2.41
C LYS A 235 18.15 5.90 -0.92
N GLY A 236 17.00 6.42 -0.48
CA GLY A 236 16.75 6.84 0.91
C GLY A 236 16.73 8.35 1.09
N LEU A 237 16.20 8.81 2.23
CA LEU A 237 16.01 10.24 2.52
C LEU A 237 17.31 11.06 2.62
N SER A 238 18.41 10.46 3.09
CA SER A 238 19.68 11.17 3.32
C SER A 238 20.34 11.65 2.02
N VAL A 239 19.97 11.06 0.89
CA VAL A 239 20.54 11.34 -0.43
C VAL A 239 19.71 12.39 -1.18
N ILE A 240 18.54 12.78 -0.68
CA ILE A 240 17.63 13.68 -1.39
C ILE A 240 18.29 15.05 -1.60
N ASP A 241 18.42 15.42 -2.87
CA ASP A 241 18.74 16.80 -3.26
C ASP A 241 17.44 17.61 -3.34
N ARG A 242 17.25 18.51 -2.37
CA ARG A 242 16.04 19.32 -2.24
C ARG A 242 15.99 20.52 -3.19
N ASP A 243 17.11 20.87 -3.81
CA ASP A 243 17.24 22.07 -4.64
C ASP A 243 17.35 21.74 -6.13
N ARG A 244 17.42 20.44 -6.46
CA ARG A 244 17.41 19.92 -7.83
C ARG A 244 16.01 19.95 -8.44
N LYS A 245 15.92 20.47 -9.66
CA LYS A 245 14.73 20.31 -10.51
C LYS A 245 14.53 18.84 -10.88
N GLN A 246 13.29 18.38 -10.86
CA GLN A 246 12.93 17.02 -11.26
C GLN A 246 12.70 16.91 -12.76
N THR A 247 12.87 15.69 -13.27
CA THR A 247 12.65 15.37 -14.69
C THR A 247 11.19 15.06 -15.01
N GLY A 248 10.37 14.76 -13.99
CA GLY A 248 8.97 14.40 -14.18
C GLY A 248 8.72 12.89 -14.32
N THR A 249 9.72 12.04 -14.06
CA THR A 249 9.62 10.57 -14.19
C THR A 249 9.29 9.85 -12.89
N GLY A 250 9.33 10.57 -11.75
CA GLY A 250 8.99 10.03 -10.45
C GLY A 250 7.54 9.61 -10.28
N VAL A 251 7.27 8.79 -9.26
CA VAL A 251 5.94 8.27 -8.96
C VAL A 251 4.92 9.36 -8.64
N PHE A 252 5.37 10.48 -8.07
CA PHE A 252 4.49 11.64 -7.81
C PHE A 252 3.81 12.14 -9.09
N TRP A 253 4.54 12.15 -10.20
CA TRP A 253 4.03 12.64 -11.49
C TRP A 253 2.96 11.72 -12.10
N LYS A 254 2.91 10.45 -11.69
CA LYS A 254 1.84 9.53 -12.10
C LYS A 254 0.48 9.89 -11.48
N PHE A 255 0.43 10.63 -10.37
CA PHE A 255 -0.84 11.07 -9.80
C PHE A 255 -1.65 11.95 -10.77
N PHE A 256 -1.01 12.73 -11.63
CA PHE A 256 -1.71 13.51 -12.66
C PHE A 256 -2.49 12.58 -13.61
N GLU A 257 -1.92 11.44 -13.97
CA GLU A 257 -2.59 10.44 -14.82
C GLU A 257 -3.66 9.67 -14.06
N TRP A 258 -3.37 9.22 -12.83
CA TRP A 258 -4.35 8.48 -12.02
C TRP A 258 -5.58 9.33 -11.66
N VAL A 259 -5.40 10.64 -11.48
CA VAL A 259 -6.48 11.58 -11.20
C VAL A 259 -7.33 11.85 -12.45
N ASP A 260 -6.71 11.98 -13.62
CA ASP A 260 -7.42 12.40 -14.84
C ASP A 260 -8.00 11.23 -15.65
N LYS A 261 -7.25 10.13 -15.80
CA LYS A 261 -7.55 9.07 -16.77
C LYS A 261 -8.14 7.79 -16.16
N SER A 262 -8.09 7.63 -14.84
CA SER A 262 -8.59 6.42 -14.18
C SER A 262 -10.12 6.41 -14.03
N SER A 263 -10.67 5.24 -13.66
CA SER A 263 -12.08 5.13 -13.27
C SER A 263 -12.42 6.07 -12.11
N PHE A 264 -13.68 6.50 -12.00
CA PHE A 264 -14.13 7.47 -10.98
C PHE A 264 -13.69 7.12 -9.55
N GLU A 265 -13.81 5.85 -9.15
CA GLU A 265 -13.41 5.38 -7.82
C GLU A 265 -11.90 5.58 -7.57
N VAL A 266 -11.08 5.15 -8.52
CA VAL A 266 -9.61 5.27 -8.45
C VAL A 266 -9.19 6.73 -8.49
N SER A 267 -9.77 7.52 -9.40
CA SER A 267 -9.50 8.95 -9.55
C SER A 267 -9.83 9.73 -8.28
N ALA A 268 -10.99 9.47 -7.65
CA ALA A 268 -11.39 10.14 -6.41
C ALA A 268 -10.45 9.83 -5.23
N ASP A 269 -10.02 8.56 -5.10
CA ASP A 269 -9.10 8.14 -4.04
C ASP A 269 -7.68 8.65 -4.27
N ALA A 270 -7.19 8.57 -5.52
CA ALA A 270 -5.92 9.15 -5.94
C ALA A 270 -5.89 10.66 -5.71
N PHE A 271 -6.96 11.38 -6.03
CA PHE A 271 -7.07 12.82 -5.81
C PHE A 271 -6.99 13.17 -4.33
N THR A 272 -7.62 12.38 -3.46
CA THR A 272 -7.55 12.59 -2.01
C THR A 272 -6.10 12.48 -1.50
N THR A 273 -5.38 11.48 -1.99
CA THR A 273 -3.96 11.26 -1.63
C THR A 273 -3.05 12.34 -2.23
N PHE A 274 -3.29 12.73 -3.49
CA PHE A 274 -2.58 13.81 -4.17
C PHE A 274 -2.74 15.15 -3.46
N ARG A 275 -3.97 15.48 -3.05
CA ARG A 275 -4.25 16.66 -2.22
C ARG A 275 -3.50 16.61 -0.90
N GLU A 276 -3.48 15.47 -0.22
CA GLU A 276 -2.78 15.32 1.05
C GLU A 276 -1.27 15.53 0.93
N LEU A 277 -0.63 14.97 -0.11
CA LEU A 277 0.77 15.23 -0.46
C LEU A 277 1.09 16.71 -0.62
N LEU A 278 0.18 17.47 -1.25
CA LEU A 278 0.37 18.89 -1.60
C LEU A 278 -0.06 19.88 -0.53
N THR A 279 -0.78 19.47 0.51
CA THR A 279 -1.38 20.42 1.46
C THR A 279 -1.03 20.17 2.92
N ARG A 280 -0.55 18.97 3.27
CA ARG A 280 -0.32 18.60 4.68
C ARG A 280 0.93 19.27 5.27
N HIS A 281 2.07 19.21 4.57
CA HIS A 281 3.38 19.58 5.13
C HIS A 281 3.81 20.97 4.68
N LYS A 282 3.57 21.98 5.52
CA LYS A 282 3.72 23.42 5.20
C LYS A 282 5.16 23.91 5.05
N GLU A 283 6.16 23.09 5.37
CA GLU A 283 7.58 23.41 5.14
C GLU A 283 8.11 22.69 3.89
N LEU A 284 7.73 21.41 3.71
CA LEU A 284 8.19 20.57 2.62
C LEU A 284 7.63 21.01 1.26
N VAL A 285 6.32 21.25 1.19
CA VAL A 285 5.63 21.47 -0.08
C VAL A 285 5.98 22.82 -0.73
N PRO A 286 5.99 23.97 -0.02
CA PRO A 286 6.33 25.24 -0.66
C PRO A 286 7.73 25.24 -1.27
N ARG A 287 8.71 24.61 -0.59
CA ARG A 287 10.07 24.44 -1.13
C ARG A 287 10.06 23.60 -2.39
N TYR A 288 9.41 22.43 -2.35
CA TYR A 288 9.30 21.53 -3.50
C TYR A 288 8.64 22.21 -4.72
N LEU A 289 7.54 22.94 -4.49
CA LEU A 289 6.82 23.68 -5.54
C LEU A 289 7.65 24.84 -6.10
N SER A 290 8.43 25.52 -5.27
CA SER A 290 9.30 26.62 -5.73
C SER A 290 10.40 26.13 -6.67
N VAL A 291 11.02 25.00 -6.36
CA VAL A 291 12.09 24.40 -7.19
C VAL A 291 11.52 23.86 -8.51
N ASN A 292 10.37 23.20 -8.45
CA ASN A 292 9.74 22.52 -9.59
C ASN A 292 8.61 23.35 -10.23
N PHE A 293 8.63 24.67 -10.05
CA PHE A 293 7.50 25.56 -10.36
C PHE A 293 6.98 25.39 -11.79
N ASP A 294 7.87 25.52 -12.79
CA ASP A 294 7.52 25.43 -14.21
C ASP A 294 6.86 24.08 -14.51
N LEU A 295 7.59 23.00 -14.25
CA LEU A 295 7.15 21.63 -14.55
C LEU A 295 5.84 21.27 -13.85
N PHE A 296 5.69 21.66 -12.58
CA PHE A 296 4.50 21.38 -11.79
C PHE A 296 3.28 22.10 -12.34
N PHE A 297 3.34 23.43 -12.48
CA PHE A 297 2.17 24.21 -12.88
C PHE A 297 1.83 24.04 -14.35
N ASP A 298 2.80 23.78 -15.23
CA ASP A 298 2.54 23.44 -16.63
C ASP A 298 1.72 22.15 -16.73
N LYS A 299 2.12 21.09 -16.00
CA LYS A 299 1.36 19.83 -15.93
C LYS A 299 0.02 19.99 -15.22
N TYR A 300 -0.03 20.75 -14.13
CA TYR A 300 -1.26 21.00 -13.38
C TYR A 300 -2.31 21.70 -14.25
N ASN A 301 -1.90 22.72 -14.99
CA ASN A 301 -2.78 23.50 -15.83
C ASN A 301 -3.22 22.70 -17.08
N SER A 302 -2.28 22.05 -17.76
CA SER A 302 -2.58 21.30 -19.01
C SER A 302 -3.36 20.00 -18.77
N ILE A 303 -3.08 19.27 -17.69
CA ILE A 303 -3.72 17.97 -17.43
C ILE A 303 -4.98 18.15 -16.58
N LEU A 304 -4.89 18.85 -15.44
CA LEU A 304 -5.96 18.84 -14.44
C LEU A 304 -6.96 19.98 -14.64
N VAL A 305 -6.49 21.22 -14.81
CA VAL A 305 -7.37 22.39 -14.99
C VAL A 305 -8.06 22.35 -16.36
N GLN A 306 -7.36 21.87 -17.38
CA GLN A 306 -7.91 21.70 -18.73
C GLN A 306 -8.53 20.32 -19.00
N SER A 307 -8.62 19.46 -17.97
CA SER A 307 -9.24 18.12 -18.07
C SER A 307 -10.61 18.13 -18.75
N ASN A 308 -10.92 17.08 -19.50
CA ASN A 308 -12.26 16.86 -20.05
C ASN A 308 -13.27 16.40 -18.99
N SER A 309 -12.79 15.87 -17.85
CA SER A 309 -13.63 15.50 -16.71
C SER A 309 -14.04 16.73 -15.91
N TYR A 310 -15.34 17.03 -15.88
CA TYR A 310 -15.88 18.15 -15.09
C TYR A 310 -15.51 18.03 -13.60
N VAL A 311 -15.56 16.82 -13.04
CA VAL A 311 -15.23 16.59 -11.62
C VAL A 311 -13.75 16.86 -11.38
N THR A 312 -12.86 16.30 -12.21
CA THR A 312 -11.40 16.50 -12.11
C THR A 312 -11.05 17.97 -12.23
N LYS A 313 -11.59 18.65 -13.25
CA LYS A 313 -11.43 20.10 -13.47
C LYS A 313 -11.84 20.90 -12.24
N ARG A 314 -13.06 20.67 -11.73
CA ARG A 314 -13.59 21.43 -10.58
C ARG A 314 -12.79 21.20 -9.30
N GLN A 315 -12.45 19.95 -8.99
CA GLN A 315 -11.68 19.63 -7.79
C GLN A 315 -10.26 20.17 -7.88
N SER A 316 -9.64 20.14 -9.05
CA SER A 316 -8.29 20.67 -9.26
C SER A 316 -8.26 22.19 -9.18
N ILE A 317 -9.24 22.91 -9.73
CA ILE A 317 -9.36 24.36 -9.53
C ILE A 317 -9.49 24.70 -8.04
N LYS A 318 -10.28 23.92 -7.29
CA LYS A 318 -10.43 24.10 -5.84
C LYS A 318 -9.11 23.87 -5.10
N LEU A 319 -8.42 22.77 -5.41
CA LEU A 319 -7.12 22.45 -4.80
C LEU A 319 -6.05 23.48 -5.15
N LEU A 320 -6.04 24.00 -6.38
CA LEU A 320 -5.15 25.09 -6.78
C LEU A 320 -5.38 26.33 -5.92
N GLY A 321 -6.65 26.69 -5.68
CA GLY A 321 -7.00 27.74 -4.73
C GLY A 321 -6.47 27.46 -3.32
N GLU A 322 -6.65 26.25 -2.80
CA GLU A 322 -6.12 25.85 -1.49
C GLU A 322 -4.58 25.94 -1.40
N ILE A 323 -3.86 25.62 -2.48
CA ILE A 323 -2.39 25.71 -2.52
C ILE A 323 -1.95 27.17 -2.58
N LEU A 324 -2.49 27.96 -3.52
CA LEU A 324 -2.05 29.34 -3.76
C LEU A 324 -2.46 30.30 -2.64
N LEU A 325 -3.59 30.06 -1.97
CA LEU A 325 -4.07 30.90 -0.87
C LEU A 325 -3.46 30.54 0.48
N ASP A 326 -2.65 29.49 0.57
CA ASP A 326 -1.94 29.16 1.79
C ASP A 326 -0.79 30.14 2.06
N ARG A 327 -0.72 30.67 3.29
CA ARG A 327 0.32 31.62 3.69
C ARG A 327 1.75 31.12 3.47
N SER A 328 1.98 29.80 3.59
CA SER A 328 3.30 29.18 3.39
C SER A 328 3.72 29.18 1.92
N ASN A 329 2.76 29.31 1.00
CA ASN A 329 2.97 29.34 -0.44
C ASN A 329 2.97 30.75 -1.02
N TYR A 330 3.14 31.81 -0.21
CA TYR A 330 3.09 33.20 -0.69
C TYR A 330 4.05 33.47 -1.86
N SER A 331 5.29 32.96 -1.79
CA SER A 331 6.27 33.08 -2.88
C SER A 331 5.79 32.41 -4.17
N VAL A 332 5.22 31.20 -4.04
CA VAL A 332 4.66 30.42 -5.14
C VAL A 332 3.45 31.12 -5.75
N MET A 333 2.56 31.66 -4.91
CA MET A 333 1.39 32.42 -5.34
C MET A 333 1.78 33.63 -6.17
N THR A 334 2.72 34.45 -5.69
CA THR A 334 3.17 35.63 -6.40
C THR A 334 3.77 35.26 -7.75
N ALA A 335 4.63 34.22 -7.81
CA ALA A 335 5.19 33.72 -9.06
C ALA A 335 4.12 33.16 -10.03
N TYR A 336 3.02 32.62 -9.50
CA TYR A 336 1.91 32.09 -10.31
C TYR A 336 1.05 33.20 -10.91
N VAL A 337 0.74 34.24 -10.15
CA VAL A 337 -0.09 35.37 -10.62
C VAL A 337 0.66 36.25 -11.63
N ASP A 338 1.98 36.34 -11.52
CA ASP A 338 2.82 37.13 -12.43
C ASP A 338 2.85 36.55 -13.87
N ARG A 339 2.51 35.26 -14.05
CA ARG A 339 2.46 34.64 -15.38
C ARG A 339 1.18 34.99 -16.13
N GLY A 340 1.33 35.69 -17.25
CA GLY A 340 0.24 36.10 -18.15
C GLY A 340 -0.73 34.98 -18.54
N GLU A 341 -0.24 33.76 -18.76
CA GLU A 341 -1.05 32.59 -19.13
C GLU A 341 -1.93 32.08 -17.98
N HIS A 342 -1.49 32.32 -16.75
CA HIS A 342 -2.15 31.85 -15.52
C HIS A 342 -3.21 32.83 -15.04
N LEU A 343 -3.18 34.09 -15.49
CA LEU A 343 -4.11 35.15 -15.07
C LEU A 343 -5.58 34.77 -15.29
N LYS A 344 -5.95 34.14 -16.42
CA LYS A 344 -7.33 33.69 -16.66
C LYS A 344 -7.77 32.63 -15.64
N ILE A 345 -6.88 31.70 -15.31
CA ILE A 345 -7.12 30.64 -14.33
C ILE A 345 -7.22 31.25 -12.93
N SER A 346 -6.32 32.16 -12.58
CA SER A 346 -6.32 32.93 -11.34
C SER A 346 -7.64 33.64 -11.11
N THR A 347 -8.20 34.33 -12.12
CA THR A 347 -9.51 34.98 -11.99
C THR A 347 -10.61 33.99 -11.60
N VAL A 348 -10.65 32.80 -12.20
CA VAL A 348 -11.62 31.74 -11.87
C VAL A 348 -11.39 31.16 -10.47
N VAL A 349 -10.12 31.00 -10.06
CA VAL A 349 -9.74 30.47 -8.75
C VAL A 349 -10.06 31.45 -7.62
N PHE A 350 -9.82 32.75 -7.80
CA PHE A 350 -9.97 33.75 -6.73
C PHE A 350 -11.41 34.26 -6.54
N ILE A 351 -12.26 34.28 -7.57
CA ILE A 351 -13.65 34.79 -7.48
C ILE A 351 -14.47 34.14 -6.34
N PRO A 352 -14.50 32.80 -6.19
CA PRO A 352 -15.23 32.15 -5.10
C PRO A 352 -14.70 32.51 -3.70
N PHE A 353 -13.42 32.83 -3.56
CA PHE A 353 -12.78 33.16 -2.28
C PHE A 353 -12.97 34.64 -1.91
N LEU A 354 -12.97 35.54 -2.89
CA LEU A 354 -13.25 36.97 -2.67
C LEU A 354 -14.71 37.23 -2.29
N GLY A 355 -15.65 36.42 -2.79
CA GLY A 355 -17.08 36.51 -2.42
C GLY A 355 -17.40 36.02 -1.00
N GLY A 356 -16.48 35.32 -0.34
CA GLY A 356 -16.69 34.69 0.98
C GLY A 356 -16.24 35.53 2.19
N GLN A 357 -15.58 36.67 2.00
CA GLN A 357 -15.12 37.53 3.11
C GLN A 357 -16.18 38.54 3.61
N ASN A 358 -17.40 38.53 3.07
CA ASN A 358 -18.50 39.43 3.48
C ASN A 358 -19.73 38.70 4.05
N ARG A 359 -19.55 37.57 4.74
CA ARG A 359 -20.61 36.93 5.55
C ARG A 359 -20.12 36.42 6.88
#